data_AF-A0A6J4SYQ2-F1
#
_entry.id   AF-A0A6J4SYQ2-F1
#
_cell.length_a   1.000
_cell.length_b   1.000
_cell.length_c   1.000
_cell.angle_alpha   90.00
_cell.angle_beta   90.00
_cell.angle_gamma   90.00
#
_symmetry.space_group_name_H-M   'P 1'
#
loop_
_entity.id
_entity.type
_entity.pdbx_description
1 polymer ?
#
loop_
_entity_poly.entity_id
_entity_poly.type
_entity_poly.pdbx_seq_one_letter_code
_entity_poly.pdbx_strand_id
1 'polypeptide(L)'
;MTILNESGTPDVLHPLHAVAGLAGRLTGTLVIVVGMRSEAHAVRSLSGGGPGGEVLFAVLDPENPPGQGQLAGHVVDAVTGRAGTVLLVAGRTAKVLGVDVHFEARLAARKTDLTVAAVDAGAPHATPGVLSTDLEDRVLAALVDLCPKRRTSELVEAASQAKRGRFFGLGGRGRERPAEQGRPVVLLGGALSPGSATGLVAELARAGVEAAGVVPSTGDDLPPVGEETVVGVMDPNLGTAAGAARERGGRVVRTLMPIGVDGTARFLQDVAEDAGARTSEVERAREVW
;
A
#
# COMPACT_ATOMS: atom_id res chain seq x y z
N MET A 1 -20.88 0.31 -23.40
CA MET A 1 -19.72 1.22 -23.29
C MET A 1 -18.73 0.83 -24.37
N THR A 2 -18.27 1.79 -25.17
CA THR A 2 -17.21 1.56 -26.17
C THR A 2 -15.91 2.08 -25.57
N ILE A 3 -14.89 1.23 -25.48
CA ILE A 3 -13.53 1.62 -25.05
C ILE A 3 -12.69 1.83 -26.31
N LEU A 4 -12.14 3.03 -26.47
CA LEU A 4 -11.22 3.38 -27.55
C LEU A 4 -9.80 3.39 -26.98
N ASN A 5 -8.88 2.68 -27.64
CA ASN A 5 -7.46 2.70 -27.29
C ASN A 5 -6.73 3.63 -28.26
N GLU A 6 -6.22 4.74 -27.75
CA GLU A 6 -5.47 5.74 -28.53
C GLU A 6 -3.97 5.66 -28.24
N SER A 7 -3.16 5.87 -29.27
CA SER A 7 -1.71 5.96 -29.16
C SER A 7 -1.25 7.38 -29.45
N GLY A 8 -0.26 7.87 -28.72
CA GLY A 8 0.32 9.19 -28.94
C GLY A 8 1.32 9.55 -27.85
N THR A 9 1.85 10.78 -27.90
CA THR A 9 2.64 11.33 -26.81
C THR A 9 1.71 11.67 -25.65
N PRO A 10 1.79 10.99 -24.50
CA PRO A 10 0.91 11.28 -23.39
C PRO A 10 1.32 12.61 -22.73
N ASP A 11 0.35 13.49 -22.51
CA ASP A 11 0.52 14.70 -21.69
C ASP A 11 0.12 14.38 -20.25
N VAL A 12 0.99 13.62 -19.56
CA VAL A 12 0.78 13.17 -18.19
C VAL A 12 2.01 13.45 -17.34
N LEU A 13 1.80 13.69 -16.05
CA LEU A 13 2.90 13.78 -15.09
C LEU A 13 3.64 12.45 -14.99
N HIS A 14 4.97 12.52 -14.87
CA HIS A 14 5.79 11.35 -14.60
C HIS A 14 5.40 10.73 -13.23
N PRO A 15 5.42 9.39 -13.05
CA PRO A 15 5.04 8.74 -11.79
C PRO A 15 5.80 9.25 -10.56
N LEU A 16 7.05 9.67 -10.78
CA LEU A 16 7.89 10.25 -9.73
C LEU A 16 7.33 11.54 -9.11
N HIS A 17 6.31 12.17 -9.70
CA HIS A 17 5.61 13.29 -9.07
C HIS A 17 4.99 12.90 -7.70
N ALA A 18 4.61 11.63 -7.53
CA ALA A 18 3.98 11.13 -6.30
C ALA A 18 4.99 10.89 -5.15
N VAL A 19 6.31 10.95 -5.40
CA VAL A 19 7.35 10.62 -4.41
C VAL A 19 7.18 11.41 -3.12
N ALA A 20 7.03 12.74 -3.20
CA ALA A 20 6.92 13.57 -1.99
C ALA A 20 5.61 13.31 -1.23
N GLY A 21 4.49 13.13 -1.94
CA GLY A 21 3.21 12.78 -1.33
C GLY A 21 3.27 11.41 -0.63
N LEU A 22 3.94 10.42 -1.23
CA LEU A 22 4.17 9.12 -0.62
C LEU A 22 5.08 9.23 0.62
N ALA A 23 6.20 9.92 0.53
CA ALA A 23 7.12 10.09 1.64
C ALA A 23 6.47 10.79 2.84
N GLY A 24 5.58 11.77 2.62
CA GLY A 24 4.83 12.43 3.68
C GLY A 24 3.75 11.55 4.33
N ARG A 25 3.21 10.56 3.60
CA ARG A 25 2.17 9.64 4.10
C ARG A 25 2.75 8.40 4.78
N LEU A 26 3.89 7.91 4.30
CA LEU A 26 4.59 6.72 4.84
C LEU A 26 5.52 7.13 5.98
N THR A 27 4.94 7.38 7.15
CA THR A 27 5.70 7.78 8.35
C THR A 27 6.74 6.70 8.69
N GLY A 28 7.96 7.12 9.06
CA GLY A 28 9.06 6.18 9.34
C GLY A 28 9.67 5.50 8.10
N THR A 29 9.26 5.89 6.88
CA THR A 29 9.84 5.39 5.63
C THR A 29 10.80 6.40 5.04
N LEU A 30 12.05 6.00 4.80
CA LEU A 30 13.00 6.74 3.99
C LEU A 30 12.79 6.40 2.52
N VAL A 31 12.54 7.39 1.67
CA VAL A 31 12.44 7.17 0.22
C VAL A 31 13.75 7.58 -0.45
N ILE A 32 14.38 6.67 -1.19
CA ILE A 32 15.60 6.93 -1.96
C ILE A 32 15.24 6.79 -3.44
N VAL A 33 15.26 7.90 -4.18
CA VAL A 33 15.06 7.90 -5.63
C VAL A 33 16.39 7.67 -6.34
N VAL A 34 16.44 6.64 -7.17
CA VAL A 34 17.62 6.24 -7.96
C VAL A 34 17.39 6.67 -9.41
N GLY A 35 18.25 7.53 -9.93
CA GLY A 35 18.11 8.03 -11.29
C GLY A 35 19.05 9.19 -11.59
N MET A 36 18.89 9.81 -12.75
CA MET A 36 19.70 10.97 -13.14
C MET A 36 19.25 12.26 -12.45
N ARG A 37 20.08 13.30 -12.58
CA ARG A 37 19.80 14.63 -12.03
C ARG A 37 18.48 15.23 -12.52
N SER A 38 18.04 14.89 -13.73
CA SER A 38 16.75 15.32 -14.30
C SER A 38 15.56 14.76 -13.52
N GLU A 39 15.60 13.50 -13.12
CA GLU A 39 14.54 12.88 -12.30
C GLU A 39 14.55 13.44 -10.88
N ALA A 40 15.73 13.66 -10.30
CA ALA A 40 15.86 14.33 -9.02
C ALA A 40 15.30 15.76 -9.06
N HIS A 41 15.56 16.50 -10.15
CA HIS A 41 14.99 17.82 -10.35
C HIS A 41 13.47 17.78 -10.52
N ALA A 42 12.95 16.85 -11.33
CA ALA A 42 11.50 16.70 -11.53
C ALA A 42 10.77 16.43 -10.20
N VAL A 43 11.29 15.51 -9.38
CA VAL A 43 10.72 15.23 -8.04
C VAL A 43 10.71 16.52 -7.21
N ARG A 44 11.84 17.23 -7.11
CA ARG A 44 11.94 18.46 -6.31
C ARG A 44 11.02 19.57 -6.80
N SER A 45 10.92 19.77 -8.10
CA SER A 45 10.11 20.82 -8.71
C SER A 45 8.61 20.55 -8.60
N LEU A 46 8.19 19.28 -8.60
CA LEU A 46 6.79 18.86 -8.46
C LEU A 46 6.38 18.65 -7.00
N SER A 47 7.35 18.59 -6.09
CA SER A 47 7.10 18.52 -4.64
C SER A 47 6.61 19.87 -4.14
N GLY A 48 5.29 20.10 -4.23
CA GLY A 48 4.66 21.31 -3.71
C GLY A 48 4.66 21.33 -2.18
N GLY A 49 5.77 21.74 -1.55
CA GLY A 49 5.86 22.26 -0.16
C GLY A 49 5.17 21.49 1.00
N GLY A 50 4.68 20.27 0.78
CA GLY A 50 3.93 19.45 1.74
C GLY A 50 4.84 18.67 2.69
N PRO A 51 4.29 18.11 3.79
CA PRO A 51 5.01 17.85 5.02
C PRO A 51 6.08 16.74 4.88
N GLY A 52 7.31 17.09 5.27
CA GLY A 52 8.16 16.32 6.20
C GLY A 52 8.73 14.96 5.79
N GLY A 53 8.30 14.36 4.68
CA GLY A 53 8.84 13.07 4.23
C GLY A 53 10.30 13.16 3.81
N GLU A 54 11.14 12.22 4.27
CA GLU A 54 12.55 12.22 3.92
C GLU A 54 12.77 11.55 2.56
N VAL A 55 13.18 12.35 1.57
CA VAL A 55 13.51 11.90 0.23
C VAL A 55 14.98 12.16 -0.05
N LEU A 56 15.75 11.10 -0.27
CA LEU A 56 17.13 11.16 -0.73
C LEU A 56 17.22 10.79 -2.22
N PHE A 57 18.30 11.22 -2.86
CA PHE A 57 18.55 10.97 -4.27
C PHE A 57 19.89 10.28 -4.46
N ALA A 58 19.86 9.07 -5.00
CA ALA A 58 21.05 8.40 -5.54
C ALA A 58 21.19 8.81 -7.01
N VAL A 59 21.93 9.90 -7.23
CA VAL A 59 22.12 10.48 -8.56
C VAL A 59 23.15 9.66 -9.34
N LEU A 60 22.72 9.09 -10.46
CA LEU A 60 23.55 8.31 -11.35
C LEU A 60 24.34 9.21 -12.31
N ASP A 61 25.60 8.85 -12.53
CA ASP A 61 26.47 9.44 -13.54
C ASP A 61 26.51 8.49 -14.75
N PRO A 62 26.00 8.88 -15.93
CA PRO A 62 26.04 8.02 -17.11
C PRO A 62 27.47 7.76 -17.63
N GLU A 63 28.42 8.64 -17.34
CA GLU A 63 29.83 8.46 -17.71
C GLU A 63 30.56 7.49 -16.77
N ASN A 64 29.99 7.26 -15.58
CA ASN A 64 30.50 6.34 -14.58
C ASN A 64 29.34 5.57 -13.93
N PRO A 65 28.70 4.64 -14.68
CA PRO A 65 27.54 3.92 -14.18
C PRO A 65 27.94 3.08 -12.95
N PRO A 66 27.06 3.00 -11.93
CA PRO A 66 27.42 2.35 -10.68
C PRO A 66 27.69 0.86 -10.90
N GLY A 67 28.73 0.36 -10.25
CA GLY A 67 28.97 -1.09 -10.17
C GLY A 67 27.92 -1.78 -9.31
N GLN A 68 27.72 -3.08 -9.53
CA GLN A 68 26.83 -3.89 -8.68
C GLN A 68 27.24 -3.81 -7.21
N GLY A 69 26.27 -3.56 -6.34
CA GLY A 69 26.40 -3.43 -4.89
C GLY A 69 26.90 -2.08 -4.40
N GLN A 70 27.26 -1.15 -5.30
CA GLN A 70 27.69 0.20 -4.92
C GLN A 70 26.50 1.00 -4.38
N LEU A 71 25.33 0.90 -5.02
CA LEU A 71 24.11 1.56 -4.54
C LEU A 71 23.71 1.03 -3.16
N ALA A 72 23.77 -0.29 -2.94
CA ALA A 72 23.54 -0.88 -1.62
C ALA A 72 24.49 -0.33 -0.55
N GLY A 73 25.76 -0.08 -0.89
CA GLY A 73 26.71 0.59 0.01
C GLY A 73 26.24 1.99 0.41
N HIS A 74 25.84 2.81 -0.57
CA HIS A 74 25.29 4.15 -0.31
C HIS A 74 24.01 4.11 0.52
N VAL A 75 23.14 3.11 0.31
CA VAL A 75 21.95 2.91 1.14
C VAL A 75 22.34 2.60 2.58
N VAL A 76 23.29 1.68 2.82
CA VAL A 76 23.78 1.34 4.16
C VAL A 76 24.32 2.57 4.87
N ASP A 77 25.15 3.37 4.20
CA ASP A 77 25.71 4.59 4.77
C ASP A 77 24.60 5.59 5.12
N ALA A 78 23.64 5.79 4.22
CA ALA A 78 22.52 6.72 4.41
C ALA A 78 21.56 6.32 5.54
N VAL A 79 21.50 5.04 5.91
CA VAL A 79 20.56 4.53 6.93
C VAL A 79 21.22 4.20 8.26
N THR A 80 22.49 4.53 8.43
CA THR A 80 23.21 4.31 9.69
C THR A 80 22.48 4.97 10.86
N GLY A 81 22.15 4.19 11.89
CA GLY A 81 21.46 4.67 13.09
C GLY A 81 19.96 4.92 12.92
N ARG A 82 19.36 4.50 11.80
CA ARG A 82 17.91 4.62 11.55
C ARG A 82 17.18 3.32 11.89
N ALA A 83 15.89 3.45 12.12
CA ALA A 83 14.92 2.36 12.19
C ALA A 83 13.83 2.57 11.12
N GLY A 84 13.10 1.52 10.77
CA GLY A 84 11.95 1.60 9.86
C GLY A 84 12.20 0.99 8.48
N THR A 85 11.51 1.53 7.47
CA THR A 85 11.50 0.99 6.11
C THR A 85 12.24 1.92 5.16
N VAL A 86 12.96 1.35 4.19
CA VAL A 86 13.59 2.07 3.09
C VAL A 86 12.87 1.69 1.80
N LEU A 87 12.43 2.70 1.06
CA LEU A 87 11.84 2.54 -0.27
C LEU A 87 12.85 2.99 -1.32
N LEU A 88 13.43 2.05 -2.06
CA LEU A 88 14.34 2.29 -3.15
C LEU A 88 13.55 2.40 -4.46
N VAL A 89 13.30 3.64 -4.91
CA VAL A 89 12.47 3.94 -6.08
C VAL A 89 13.37 4.17 -7.29
N ALA A 90 13.37 3.25 -8.24
CA ALA A 90 14.06 3.43 -9.51
C ALA A 90 13.24 4.31 -10.45
N GLY A 91 13.87 5.40 -10.90
CA GLY A 91 13.45 6.13 -12.08
C GLY A 91 13.72 5.35 -13.37
N ARG A 92 13.22 5.84 -14.49
CA ARG A 92 13.40 5.23 -15.81
C ARG A 92 14.88 5.11 -16.16
N THR A 93 15.67 6.11 -15.77
CA THR A 93 17.10 6.18 -16.16
C THR A 93 17.96 5.15 -15.45
N ALA A 94 17.59 4.76 -14.21
CA ALA A 94 18.31 3.71 -13.48
C ALA A 94 18.32 2.38 -14.23
N LYS A 95 17.16 1.99 -14.78
CA LYS A 95 17.03 0.79 -15.60
C LYS A 95 17.82 0.88 -16.91
N VAL A 96 17.79 2.04 -17.56
CA VAL A 96 18.56 2.27 -18.81
C VAL A 96 20.07 2.16 -18.55
N LEU A 97 20.53 2.60 -17.38
CA LEU A 97 21.94 2.50 -16.95
C LEU A 97 22.30 1.12 -16.36
N GLY A 98 21.41 0.13 -16.45
CA GLY A 98 21.67 -1.24 -16.04
C GLY A 98 21.60 -1.49 -14.52
N VAL A 99 21.02 -0.57 -13.75
CA VAL A 99 20.84 -0.74 -12.30
C VAL A 99 19.69 -1.72 -12.02
N ASP A 100 20.01 -2.86 -11.41
CA ASP A 100 19.01 -3.77 -10.84
C ASP A 100 18.67 -3.32 -9.41
N VAL A 101 17.65 -2.47 -9.30
CA VAL A 101 17.21 -1.92 -8.01
C VAL A 101 16.72 -2.99 -7.03
N HIS A 102 16.19 -4.11 -7.52
CA HIS A 102 15.75 -5.21 -6.66
C HIS A 102 16.96 -5.96 -6.07
N PHE A 103 18.01 -6.16 -6.86
CA PHE A 103 19.27 -6.71 -6.36
C PHE A 103 19.90 -5.80 -5.30
N GLU A 104 20.00 -4.49 -5.57
CA GLU A 104 20.58 -3.51 -4.65
C GLU A 104 19.80 -3.45 -3.33
N ALA A 105 18.47 -3.44 -3.38
CA ALA A 105 17.63 -3.49 -2.18
C ALA A 105 17.84 -4.77 -1.36
N ARG A 106 17.91 -5.94 -2.01
CA ARG A 106 18.20 -7.21 -1.31
C ARG A 106 19.57 -7.20 -0.65
N LEU A 107 20.58 -6.59 -1.29
CA LEU A 107 21.91 -6.51 -0.71
C LEU A 107 21.96 -5.51 0.46
N ALA A 108 21.28 -4.37 0.34
CA ALA A 108 21.13 -3.39 1.42
C ALA A 108 20.42 -4.02 2.63
N ALA A 109 19.27 -4.68 2.43
CA ALA A 109 18.52 -5.35 3.49
C ALA A 109 19.30 -6.48 4.19
N ARG A 110 20.32 -7.07 3.55
CA ARG A 110 21.21 -8.06 4.21
C ARG A 110 22.30 -7.42 5.06
N LYS A 111 22.65 -6.17 4.74
CA LYS A 111 23.70 -5.40 5.42
C LYS A 111 23.15 -4.48 6.50
N THR A 112 21.83 -4.32 6.56
CA THR A 112 21.11 -3.53 7.55
C THR A 112 20.08 -4.41 8.26
N ASP A 113 19.61 -4.00 9.43
CA ASP A 113 18.48 -4.63 10.11
C ASP A 113 17.13 -4.01 9.66
N LEU A 114 17.11 -3.32 8.51
CA LEU A 114 15.95 -2.59 8.01
C LEU A 114 15.26 -3.33 6.87
N THR A 115 13.96 -3.11 6.77
CA THR A 115 13.19 -3.52 5.59
C THR A 115 13.54 -2.61 4.43
N VAL A 116 14.07 -3.16 3.33
CA VAL A 116 14.35 -2.41 2.09
C VAL A 116 13.50 -2.96 0.96
N ALA A 117 12.53 -2.17 0.51
CA ALA A 117 11.67 -2.48 -0.63
C ALA A 117 12.17 -1.75 -1.88
N ALA A 118 12.13 -2.41 -3.03
CA ALA A 118 12.48 -1.81 -4.32
C ALA A 118 11.23 -1.62 -5.18
N VAL A 119 11.16 -0.49 -5.88
CA VAL A 119 10.03 -0.13 -6.73
C VAL A 119 10.55 0.45 -8.05
N ASP A 120 10.23 -0.18 -9.18
CA ASP A 120 10.49 0.36 -10.52
C ASP A 120 9.31 1.25 -10.94
N ALA A 121 9.47 2.57 -10.84
CA ALA A 121 8.43 3.55 -11.17
C ALA A 121 8.04 3.52 -12.67
N GLY A 122 8.89 2.95 -13.53
CA GLY A 122 8.69 2.87 -14.97
C GLY A 122 8.57 1.44 -15.49
N ALA A 123 8.31 0.43 -14.65
CA ALA A 123 8.18 -0.93 -15.16
C ALA A 123 6.98 -1.03 -16.13
N PRO A 124 7.08 -1.84 -17.18
CA PRO A 124 6.07 -1.87 -18.23
C PRO A 124 4.74 -2.46 -17.74
N HIS A 125 3.64 -1.95 -18.28
CA HIS A 125 2.33 -2.59 -18.25
C HIS A 125 2.17 -3.53 -19.45
N ALA A 126 1.17 -4.42 -19.41
CA ALA A 126 0.81 -5.24 -20.58
C ALA A 126 0.42 -4.37 -21.79
N THR A 127 -0.24 -3.24 -21.54
CA THR A 127 -0.48 -2.19 -22.52
C THR A 127 0.60 -1.11 -22.38
N PRO A 128 1.32 -0.73 -23.44
CA PRO A 128 2.36 0.29 -23.35
C PRO A 128 1.82 1.63 -22.84
N GLY A 129 2.49 2.20 -21.84
CA GLY A 129 2.12 3.48 -21.25
C GLY A 129 2.75 3.64 -19.87
N VAL A 130 2.77 4.88 -19.39
CA VAL A 130 3.11 5.22 -18.01
C VAL A 130 2.05 6.19 -17.52
N LEU A 131 1.44 5.88 -16.38
CA LEU A 131 0.39 6.69 -15.77
C LEU A 131 0.94 7.42 -14.56
N SER A 132 0.44 8.64 -14.31
CA SER A 132 0.92 9.46 -13.19
C SER A 132 0.84 8.72 -11.85
N THR A 133 -0.22 7.94 -11.63
CA THR A 133 -0.48 7.24 -10.36
C THR A 133 0.18 5.85 -10.27
N ASP A 134 0.99 5.46 -11.26
CA ASP A 134 1.67 4.15 -11.28
C ASP A 134 2.60 3.94 -10.08
N LEU A 135 3.27 5.00 -9.62
CA LEU A 135 4.18 4.88 -8.49
C LEU A 135 3.43 4.49 -7.22
N GLU A 136 2.25 5.07 -6.97
CA GLU A 136 1.45 4.73 -5.79
C GLU A 136 1.03 3.26 -5.79
N ASP A 137 0.52 2.77 -6.92
CA ASP A 137 0.12 1.37 -7.09
C ASP A 137 1.29 0.42 -6.79
N ARG A 138 2.47 0.71 -7.33
CA ARG A 138 3.65 -0.15 -7.16
C ARG A 138 4.23 -0.08 -5.76
N VAL A 139 4.20 1.09 -5.12
CA VAL A 139 4.59 1.22 -3.71
C VAL A 139 3.65 0.41 -2.84
N LEU A 140 2.33 0.50 -3.05
CA LEU A 140 1.37 -0.29 -2.29
C LEU A 140 1.51 -1.79 -2.58
N ALA A 141 1.82 -2.18 -3.81
CA ALA A 141 2.15 -3.58 -4.14
C ALA A 141 3.37 -4.08 -3.36
N ALA A 142 4.45 -3.29 -3.31
CA ALA A 142 5.63 -3.62 -2.53
C ALA A 142 5.34 -3.72 -1.02
N LEU A 143 4.47 -2.85 -0.49
CA LEU A 143 4.02 -2.95 0.92
C LEU A 143 3.15 -4.19 1.15
N VAL A 144 2.29 -4.57 0.21
CA VAL A 144 1.52 -5.82 0.27
C VAL A 144 2.45 -7.04 0.29
N ASP A 145 3.54 -7.02 -0.46
CA ASP A 145 4.55 -8.09 -0.44
C ASP A 145 5.27 -8.20 0.92
N LEU A 146 5.43 -7.06 1.61
CA LEU A 146 6.00 -7.01 2.96
C LEU A 146 5.01 -7.37 4.08
N CYS A 147 3.71 -7.40 3.80
CA CYS A 147 2.72 -7.82 4.79
C CYS A 147 3.03 -9.23 5.32
N PRO A 148 2.68 -9.58 6.57
CA PRO A 148 2.85 -10.94 7.07
C PRO A 148 2.01 -11.96 6.27
N LYS A 149 2.62 -13.08 5.87
CA LYS A 149 1.93 -14.28 5.32
C LYS A 149 1.58 -15.21 6.48
N ARG A 150 0.47 -14.98 7.18
CA ARG A 150 -0.12 -15.95 8.11
C ARG A 150 -1.60 -16.09 7.78
N ARG A 151 -2.25 -17.15 8.29
CA ARG A 151 -3.72 -17.17 8.34
C ARG A 151 -4.14 -15.97 9.17
N THR A 152 -4.83 -15.02 8.55
CA THR A 152 -5.17 -13.77 9.26
C THR A 152 -6.11 -14.03 10.43
N SER A 153 -6.89 -15.11 10.38
CA SER A 153 -7.67 -15.66 11.50
C SER A 153 -6.80 -15.93 12.74
N GLU A 154 -5.64 -16.58 12.59
CA GLU A 154 -4.71 -16.85 13.70
C GLU A 154 -4.11 -15.57 14.32
N LEU A 155 -3.94 -14.51 13.53
CA LEU A 155 -3.40 -13.22 13.99
C LEU A 155 -4.46 -12.35 14.67
N VAL A 156 -5.68 -12.32 14.16
CA VAL A 156 -6.80 -11.61 14.81
C VAL A 156 -7.14 -12.27 16.14
N GLU A 157 -7.09 -13.61 16.24
CA GLU A 157 -7.26 -14.30 17.52
C GLU A 157 -6.14 -13.95 18.51
N ALA A 158 -4.87 -13.92 18.08
CA ALA A 158 -3.74 -13.55 18.94
C ALA A 158 -3.83 -12.09 19.44
N ALA A 159 -4.18 -11.14 18.56
CA ALA A 159 -4.37 -9.74 18.91
C ALA A 159 -5.58 -9.52 19.83
N SER A 160 -6.68 -10.24 19.60
CA SER A 160 -7.89 -10.19 20.42
C SER A 160 -7.66 -10.81 21.80
N GLN A 161 -6.90 -11.90 21.89
CA GLN A 161 -6.52 -12.52 23.16
C GLN A 161 -5.59 -11.61 23.97
N ALA A 162 -4.64 -10.92 23.32
CA ALA A 162 -3.78 -9.94 23.99
C ALA A 162 -4.57 -8.74 24.55
N LYS A 163 -5.61 -8.27 23.83
CA LYS A 163 -6.53 -7.22 24.33
C LYS A 163 -7.44 -7.73 25.46
N ARG A 164 -7.96 -8.95 25.37
CA ARG A 164 -8.80 -9.57 26.42
C ARG A 164 -8.03 -9.91 27.70
N GLY A 165 -6.73 -10.23 27.59
CA GLY A 165 -5.86 -10.53 28.72
C GLY A 165 -5.61 -9.36 29.68
N ARG A 166 -5.98 -8.13 29.31
CA ARG A 166 -5.77 -6.93 30.14
C ARG A 166 -6.96 -6.53 31.02
N PHE A 167 -8.15 -7.13 30.84
CA PHE A 167 -9.36 -6.56 31.44
C PHE A 167 -10.28 -7.43 32.29
N PHE A 168 -10.18 -8.77 32.38
CA PHE A 168 -11.12 -9.50 33.26
C PHE A 168 -10.56 -10.77 33.91
N GLY A 169 -10.19 -10.62 35.19
CA GLY A 169 -10.52 -11.62 36.21
C GLY A 169 -11.95 -11.43 36.69
N LEU A 170 -12.62 -12.55 37.00
CA LEU A 170 -13.99 -12.75 37.49
C LEU A 170 -15.16 -12.70 36.48
N GLY A 171 -15.62 -13.92 36.15
CA GLY A 171 -17.02 -14.31 36.39
C GLY A 171 -18.01 -14.14 35.25
N GLY A 172 -18.35 -15.25 34.57
CA GLY A 172 -19.58 -15.31 33.77
C GLY A 172 -19.54 -16.33 32.64
N ARG A 173 -19.92 -17.57 32.92
CA ARG A 173 -20.20 -18.61 31.93
C ARG A 173 -21.47 -18.24 31.14
N GLY A 174 -21.30 -17.75 29.92
CA GLY A 174 -22.30 -17.76 28.86
C GLY A 174 -21.67 -18.42 27.64
N ARG A 175 -22.02 -19.67 27.35
CA ARG A 175 -21.52 -20.36 26.16
C ARG A 175 -22.38 -19.89 24.98
N GLU A 176 -22.10 -18.69 24.49
CA GLU A 176 -22.50 -18.29 23.15
C GLU A 176 -21.92 -19.31 22.17
N ARG A 177 -22.76 -19.78 21.22
CA ARG A 177 -22.24 -20.45 20.03
C ARG A 177 -21.21 -19.51 19.42
N PRO A 178 -20.01 -19.97 19.02
CA PRO A 178 -19.09 -19.10 18.32
C PRO A 178 -19.86 -18.55 17.11
N ALA A 179 -20.11 -17.24 17.09
CA ALA A 179 -20.44 -16.58 15.83
C ALA A 179 -19.35 -17.04 14.85
N GLU A 180 -19.74 -17.53 13.66
CA GLU A 180 -18.76 -17.75 12.61
C GLU A 180 -17.93 -16.48 12.54
N GLN A 181 -16.65 -16.58 12.93
CA GLN A 181 -15.78 -15.42 12.98
C GLN A 181 -15.68 -14.93 11.54
N GLY A 182 -16.21 -13.73 11.30
CA GLY A 182 -16.17 -13.11 9.99
C GLY A 182 -14.74 -13.05 9.47
N ARG A 183 -14.59 -13.11 8.16
CA ARG A 183 -13.26 -13.06 7.54
C ARG A 183 -12.64 -11.69 7.79
N PRO A 184 -11.35 -11.62 8.15
CA PRO A 184 -10.68 -10.37 8.45
C PRO A 184 -10.56 -9.50 7.20
N VAL A 185 -10.85 -8.20 7.34
CA VAL A 185 -10.80 -7.23 6.24
C VAL A 185 -9.52 -6.39 6.31
N VAL A 186 -8.80 -6.27 5.20
CA VAL A 186 -7.74 -5.28 5.01
C VAL A 186 -8.19 -4.28 3.95
N LEU A 187 -8.08 -2.99 4.25
CA LEU A 187 -8.34 -1.93 3.28
C LEU A 187 -7.03 -1.56 2.57
N LEU A 188 -7.05 -1.48 1.25
CA LEU A 188 -5.90 -1.19 0.41
C LEU A 188 -6.10 0.14 -0.32
N GLY A 189 -5.26 1.12 -0.04
CA GLY A 189 -5.35 2.48 -0.61
C GLY A 189 -5.74 3.53 0.41
N GLY A 190 -6.57 4.49 0.00
CA GLY A 190 -7.03 5.62 0.78
C GLY A 190 -5.97 6.71 0.91
N ALA A 191 -4.86 6.58 0.19
CA ALA A 191 -3.75 7.51 0.28
C ALA A 191 -4.09 8.86 -0.36
N LEU A 192 -5.01 8.89 -1.34
CA LEU A 192 -5.45 10.11 -2.03
C LEU A 192 -6.45 10.94 -1.20
N SER A 193 -6.94 10.42 -0.08
CA SER A 193 -7.88 11.13 0.79
C SER A 193 -7.60 10.83 2.27
N PRO A 194 -6.75 11.65 2.92
CA PRO A 194 -6.42 11.48 4.32
C PRO A 194 -7.69 11.41 5.20
N GLY A 195 -7.80 10.37 6.02
CA GLY A 195 -8.95 10.14 6.91
C GLY A 195 -10.10 9.31 6.32
N SER A 196 -10.13 9.08 5.00
CA SER A 196 -11.15 8.24 4.36
C SER A 196 -11.09 6.79 4.86
N ALA A 197 -9.89 6.26 5.08
CA ALA A 197 -9.72 4.92 5.63
C ALA A 197 -10.31 4.81 7.05
N THR A 198 -10.08 5.80 7.92
CA THR A 198 -10.63 5.82 9.28
C THR A 198 -12.17 5.84 9.26
N GLY A 199 -12.76 6.63 8.37
CA GLY A 199 -14.22 6.67 8.19
C GLY A 199 -14.77 5.32 7.73
N LEU A 200 -14.17 4.70 6.72
CA LEU A 200 -14.58 3.40 6.21
C LEU A 200 -14.42 2.28 7.27
N VAL A 201 -13.34 2.30 8.05
CA VAL A 201 -13.16 1.37 9.18
C VAL A 201 -14.30 1.52 10.18
N ALA A 202 -14.71 2.75 10.50
CA ALA A 202 -15.81 3.00 11.43
C ALA A 202 -17.16 2.52 10.89
N GLU A 203 -17.44 2.73 9.60
CA GLU A 203 -18.68 2.24 8.97
C GLU A 203 -18.70 0.70 8.88
N LEU A 204 -17.58 0.06 8.53
CA LEU A 204 -17.47 -1.41 8.54
C LEU A 204 -17.70 -1.99 9.95
N ALA A 205 -17.16 -1.35 10.98
CA ALA A 205 -17.39 -1.77 12.36
C ALA A 205 -18.87 -1.70 12.74
N ARG A 206 -19.61 -0.68 12.28
CA ARG A 206 -21.07 -0.60 12.48
C ARG A 206 -21.83 -1.70 11.74
N ALA A 207 -21.30 -2.17 10.61
CA ALA A 207 -21.81 -3.31 9.87
C ALA A 207 -21.39 -4.68 10.46
N GLY A 208 -20.71 -4.70 11.62
CA GLY A 208 -20.27 -5.92 12.30
C GLY A 208 -18.98 -6.52 11.74
N VAL A 209 -18.19 -5.74 10.99
CA VAL A 209 -16.95 -6.17 10.35
C VAL A 209 -15.77 -5.42 10.96
N GLU A 210 -14.87 -6.14 11.62
CA GLU A 210 -13.62 -5.55 12.11
C GLU A 210 -12.54 -5.57 11.01
N ALA A 211 -12.00 -4.39 10.70
CA ALA A 211 -10.85 -4.29 9.82
C ALA A 211 -9.56 -4.70 10.58
N ALA A 212 -8.82 -5.65 10.02
CA ALA A 212 -7.51 -6.07 10.49
C ALA A 212 -6.42 -5.01 10.25
N GLY A 213 -6.64 -4.08 9.32
CA GLY A 213 -5.79 -2.90 9.13
C GLY A 213 -5.93 -2.27 7.75
N VAL A 214 -5.02 -1.33 7.47
CA VAL A 214 -4.97 -0.56 6.22
C VAL A 214 -3.57 -0.63 5.63
N VAL A 215 -3.46 -0.69 4.30
CA VAL A 215 -2.20 -0.56 3.56
C VAL A 215 -2.29 0.66 2.64
N PRO A 216 -1.41 1.67 2.79
CA PRO A 216 -0.33 1.75 3.78
C PRO A 216 -0.84 1.91 5.22
N SER A 217 -0.07 1.38 6.18
CA SER A 217 -0.33 1.55 7.62
C SER A 217 0.21 2.91 8.09
N THR A 218 -0.44 3.49 9.10
CA THR A 218 0.07 4.67 9.83
C THR A 218 0.94 4.29 11.04
N GLY A 219 1.03 2.99 11.37
CA GLY A 219 1.88 2.46 12.42
C GLY A 219 3.07 1.68 11.85
N ASP A 220 3.95 1.23 12.76
CA ASP A 220 5.20 0.53 12.39
C ASP A 220 4.96 -0.85 11.76
N ASP A 221 3.79 -1.46 12.02
CA ASP A 221 3.45 -2.79 11.53
C ASP A 221 2.44 -2.76 10.38
N LEU A 222 2.72 -3.57 9.35
CA LEU A 222 1.80 -3.84 8.24
C LEU A 222 0.77 -4.91 8.62
N PRO A 223 -0.51 -4.78 8.19
CA PRO A 223 -1.51 -5.79 8.46
C PRO A 223 -1.21 -7.09 7.71
N PRO A 224 -1.61 -8.25 8.25
CA PRO A 224 -1.49 -9.51 7.53
C PRO A 224 -2.37 -9.56 6.29
N VAL A 225 -1.78 -10.02 5.19
CA VAL A 225 -2.48 -10.27 3.93
C VAL A 225 -2.11 -11.67 3.46
N GLY A 226 -3.09 -12.56 3.47
CA GLY A 226 -2.92 -13.97 3.17
C GLY A 226 -4.23 -14.68 2.84
N GLU A 227 -4.23 -16.01 2.91
CA GLU A 227 -5.46 -16.81 2.84
C GLU A 227 -6.52 -16.29 3.83
N GLU A 228 -7.80 -16.43 3.46
CA GLU A 228 -8.96 -15.99 4.23
C GLU A 228 -9.11 -14.47 4.42
N THR A 229 -8.11 -13.66 4.07
CA THR A 229 -8.23 -12.19 4.12
C THR A 229 -9.17 -11.68 3.04
N VAL A 230 -10.08 -10.77 3.39
CA VAL A 230 -10.90 -10.00 2.46
C VAL A 230 -10.21 -8.66 2.23
N VAL A 231 -10.04 -8.26 0.98
CA VAL A 231 -9.29 -7.04 0.63
C VAL A 231 -10.20 -6.05 -0.10
N GLY A 232 -10.49 -4.93 0.55
CA GLY A 232 -11.26 -3.82 -0.01
C GLY A 232 -10.33 -2.77 -0.63
N VAL A 233 -10.40 -2.60 -1.95
CA VAL A 233 -9.56 -1.63 -2.68
C VAL A 233 -10.25 -0.28 -2.73
N MET A 234 -9.59 0.77 -2.23
CA MET A 234 -10.17 2.09 -2.03
C MET A 234 -9.88 3.08 -3.18
N ASP A 235 -8.85 2.82 -3.99
CA ASP A 235 -8.47 3.69 -5.11
C ASP A 235 -8.46 2.92 -6.45
N PRO A 236 -8.90 3.55 -7.56
CA PRO A 236 -9.09 2.86 -8.84
C PRO A 236 -7.79 2.47 -9.54
N ASN A 237 -6.66 3.08 -9.18
CA ASN A 237 -5.35 2.85 -9.81
C ASN A 237 -4.58 1.67 -9.23
N LEU A 238 -5.10 0.97 -8.21
CA LEU A 238 -4.35 -0.03 -7.42
C LEU A 238 -4.36 -1.44 -8.04
N GLY A 239 -4.22 -1.54 -9.35
CA GLY A 239 -4.30 -2.81 -10.08
C GLY A 239 -3.20 -3.79 -9.70
N THR A 240 -1.95 -3.31 -9.62
CA THR A 240 -0.78 -4.12 -9.24
C THR A 240 -0.86 -4.53 -7.77
N ALA A 241 -1.21 -3.60 -6.88
CA ALA A 241 -1.34 -3.89 -5.45
C ALA A 241 -2.46 -4.89 -5.16
N ALA A 242 -3.60 -4.78 -5.86
CA ALA A 242 -4.65 -5.79 -5.81
C ALA A 242 -4.19 -7.14 -6.38
N GLY A 243 -3.35 -7.14 -7.41
CA GLY A 243 -2.70 -8.35 -7.94
C GLY A 243 -1.85 -9.03 -6.88
N ALA A 244 -0.93 -8.30 -6.25
CA ALA A 244 -0.08 -8.79 -5.17
C ALA A 244 -0.90 -9.37 -4.01
N ALA A 245 -2.01 -8.71 -3.64
CA ALA A 245 -2.90 -9.23 -2.60
C ALA A 245 -3.53 -10.59 -2.98
N ARG A 246 -3.93 -10.77 -4.24
CA ARG A 246 -4.47 -12.06 -4.75
C ARG A 246 -3.41 -13.16 -4.79
N GLU A 247 -2.20 -12.84 -5.25
CA GLU A 247 -1.08 -13.79 -5.29
C GLU A 247 -0.70 -14.31 -3.90
N ARG A 248 -0.99 -13.52 -2.86
CA ARG A 248 -0.82 -13.91 -1.47
C ARG A 248 -1.99 -14.72 -0.90
N GLY A 249 -3.05 -14.96 -1.67
CA GLY A 249 -4.25 -15.69 -1.24
C GLY A 249 -5.40 -14.80 -0.74
N GLY A 250 -5.24 -13.47 -0.78
CA GLY A 250 -6.28 -12.53 -0.39
C GLY A 250 -7.45 -12.53 -1.38
N ARG A 251 -8.68 -12.46 -0.86
CA ARG A 251 -9.89 -12.28 -1.66
C ARG A 251 -10.13 -10.79 -1.89
N VAL A 252 -9.71 -10.29 -3.04
CA VAL A 252 -9.99 -8.91 -3.45
C VAL A 252 -11.45 -8.77 -3.89
N VAL A 253 -12.19 -7.92 -3.18
CA VAL A 253 -13.62 -7.66 -3.42
C VAL A 253 -13.80 -6.94 -4.75
N ARG A 254 -14.74 -7.41 -5.57
CA ARG A 254 -15.15 -6.71 -6.80
C ARG A 254 -16.36 -5.84 -6.48
N THR A 255 -16.13 -4.54 -6.35
CA THR A 255 -17.17 -3.58 -5.99
C THR A 255 -16.91 -2.21 -6.63
N LEU A 256 -17.78 -1.24 -6.37
CA LEU A 256 -17.57 0.16 -6.74
C LEU A 256 -16.51 0.79 -5.82
N MET A 257 -15.80 1.79 -6.34
CA MET A 257 -14.90 2.59 -5.50
C MET A 257 -15.71 3.39 -4.47
N PRO A 258 -15.20 3.58 -3.25
CA PRO A 258 -15.89 4.32 -2.18
C PRO A 258 -15.83 5.84 -2.44
N ILE A 259 -16.41 6.29 -3.55
CA ILE A 259 -16.48 7.68 -4.01
C ILE A 259 -17.94 8.07 -4.11
N GLY A 260 -18.32 9.13 -3.39
CA GLY A 260 -19.72 9.55 -3.27
C GLY A 260 -20.58 8.57 -2.46
N VAL A 261 -21.86 8.89 -2.32
CA VAL A 261 -22.80 8.14 -1.48
C VAL A 261 -23.02 6.72 -2.00
N ASP A 262 -23.39 6.58 -3.28
CA ASP A 262 -23.71 5.26 -3.87
C ASP A 262 -22.49 4.34 -3.93
N GLY A 263 -21.34 4.87 -4.31
CA GLY A 263 -20.08 4.12 -4.38
C GLY A 263 -19.66 3.63 -3.00
N THR A 264 -19.74 4.49 -1.98
CA THR A 264 -19.41 4.14 -0.60
C THR A 264 -20.37 3.10 -0.02
N ALA A 265 -21.68 3.28 -0.21
CA ALA A 265 -22.69 2.33 0.27
C ALA A 265 -22.52 0.95 -0.36
N ARG A 266 -22.26 0.90 -1.69
CA ARG A 266 -22.03 -0.36 -2.39
C ARG A 266 -20.72 -1.02 -1.95
N PHE A 267 -19.65 -0.25 -1.79
CA PHE A 267 -18.37 -0.73 -1.28
C PHE A 267 -18.53 -1.39 0.09
N LEU A 268 -19.17 -0.71 1.04
CA LEU A 268 -19.38 -1.23 2.40
C LEU A 268 -20.22 -2.51 2.39
N GLN A 269 -21.29 -2.55 1.58
CA GLN A 269 -22.12 -3.73 1.45
C GLN A 269 -21.33 -4.93 0.91
N ASP A 270 -20.64 -4.78 -0.22
CA ASP A 270 -19.92 -5.89 -0.86
C ASP A 270 -18.75 -6.39 0.00
N VAL A 271 -18.03 -5.48 0.68
CA VAL A 271 -16.95 -5.85 1.59
C VAL A 271 -17.50 -6.60 2.81
N ALA A 272 -18.62 -6.15 3.37
CA ALA A 272 -19.25 -6.81 4.52
C ALA A 272 -19.79 -8.19 4.16
N GLU A 273 -20.47 -8.32 3.01
CA GLU A 273 -20.94 -9.60 2.48
C GLU A 273 -19.77 -10.58 2.26
N ASP A 274 -18.66 -10.11 1.69
CA ASP A 274 -17.47 -10.92 1.48
C ASP A 274 -16.77 -11.35 2.79
N ALA A 275 -16.94 -10.54 3.84
CA ALA A 275 -16.48 -10.83 5.20
C ALA A 275 -17.43 -11.77 5.97
N GLY A 276 -18.59 -12.13 5.42
CA GLY A 276 -19.59 -12.97 6.05
C GLY A 276 -20.57 -12.23 6.96
N ALA A 277 -20.56 -10.89 6.95
CA ALA A 277 -21.56 -10.06 7.59
C ALA A 277 -22.69 -9.70 6.60
N ARG A 278 -23.86 -9.32 7.12
CA ARG A 278 -24.96 -8.78 6.31
C ARG A 278 -25.21 -7.35 6.73
N THR A 279 -25.33 -6.46 5.76
CA THR A 279 -25.67 -5.04 5.99
C THR A 279 -26.62 -4.52 4.93
N SER A 280 -27.43 -3.53 5.28
CA SER A 280 -28.38 -2.83 4.41
C SER A 280 -27.92 -1.41 4.05
N GLU A 281 -26.59 -1.18 3.98
CA GLU A 281 -26.02 0.15 3.71
C GLU A 281 -26.59 0.85 2.47
N VAL A 282 -26.86 0.09 1.39
CA VAL A 282 -27.47 0.66 0.17
C VAL A 282 -28.91 1.11 0.40
N GLU A 283 -29.68 0.39 1.20
CA GLU A 283 -31.05 0.79 1.55
C GLU A 283 -31.03 2.03 2.44
N ARG A 284 -30.16 2.04 3.47
CA ARG A 284 -29.93 3.19 4.35
C ARG A 284 -29.56 4.45 3.57
N ALA A 285 -28.66 4.32 2.59
CA ALA A 285 -28.26 5.46 1.76
C ALA A 285 -29.43 6.03 0.94
N ARG A 286 -30.29 5.17 0.38
CA ARG A 286 -31.47 5.57 -0.40
C ARG A 286 -32.59 6.21 0.42
N GLU A 287 -32.66 5.93 1.72
CA GLU A 287 -33.66 6.53 2.61
C GLU A 287 -33.30 7.96 3.02
N VAL A 288 -32.00 8.29 3.03
CA VAL A 288 -31.49 9.58 3.52
C VAL A 288 -31.32 10.62 2.41
N TRP A 289 -31.01 10.18 1.18
CA TRP A 289 -30.68 11.04 0.03
C TRP A 289 -31.69 10.90 -1.09
#